data_AF-A0A4Y4AZD8-F1
#
_entry.id   AF-A0A4Y4AZD8-F1
#
_cell.length_a   1.000
_cell.length_b   1.000
_cell.length_c   1.000
_cell.angle_alpha   90.00
_cell.angle_beta   90.00
_cell.angle_gamma   90.00
#
_symmetry.space_group_name_H-M   'P 1'
#
loop_
_entity.id
_entity.type
_entity.pdbx_description
1 polymer ?
#
loop_
_entity_poly.entity_id
_entity_poly.type
_entity_poly.pdbx_seq_one_letter_code
_entity_poly.pdbx_strand_id
1 'polypeptide(L)'
;MFKATTTLNDDFPYTEGLERMYLDEKILRNMNFNDKEIDLLMNLRYFNAYEKVPVRRNEIITKKSVELDPFCVALYDFYYGAKMVLENSSLNIKKMPHGHDSELLKIPPKMKLAKSIIRKYSQKAYKVMF
;
A
#
# COMPACT_ATOMS: atom_id res chain seq x y z
N MET A 1 1.35 0.02 -23.83
CA MET A 1 0.50 0.96 -23.08
C MET A 1 -0.68 0.15 -22.57
N PHE A 2 -0.68 -0.25 -21.29
CA PHE A 2 -1.74 -1.09 -20.73
C PHE A 2 -3.00 -0.24 -20.55
N LYS A 3 -4.13 -0.66 -21.16
CA LYS A 3 -5.46 -0.11 -20.88
C LYS A 3 -6.13 -1.04 -19.87
N ALA A 4 -6.21 -0.60 -18.61
CA ALA A 4 -7.07 -1.25 -17.63
C ALA A 4 -8.52 -0.93 -18.01
N THR A 5 -9.32 -1.95 -18.31
CA THR A 5 -10.77 -1.83 -18.49
C THR A 5 -11.43 -1.75 -17.12
N THR A 6 -11.85 -0.55 -16.72
CA THR A 6 -12.63 -0.26 -15.52
C THR A 6 -14.10 -0.61 -15.76
N THR A 7 -14.64 -1.57 -15.01
CA THR A 7 -16.10 -1.78 -14.87
C THR A 7 -16.54 -1.21 -13.53
N LEU A 8 -17.30 -0.12 -13.57
CA LEU A 8 -18.01 0.45 -12.43
C LEU A 8 -19.12 -0.51 -12.03
N ASN A 9 -19.04 -1.05 -10.80
CA ASN A 9 -20.16 -1.71 -10.15
C ASN A 9 -20.45 -0.93 -8.87
N ASP A 10 -21.62 -0.30 -8.87
CA ASP A 10 -22.20 0.46 -7.76
C ASP A 10 -22.54 -0.44 -6.55
N ASP A 11 -22.82 0.22 -5.42
CA ASP A 11 -23.49 -0.29 -4.20
C ASP A 11 -22.64 -0.63 -2.95
N PHE A 12 -21.62 0.17 -2.61
CA PHE A 12 -21.22 0.37 -1.21
C PHE A 12 -20.88 1.84 -0.90
N PRO A 13 -21.50 2.49 0.12
CA PRO A 13 -21.34 3.91 0.39
C PRO A 13 -19.93 4.30 0.87
N TYR A 14 -19.11 3.34 1.30
CA TYR A 14 -17.71 3.56 1.70
C TYR A 14 -16.71 3.37 0.55
N THR A 15 -17.17 2.97 -0.65
CA THR A 15 -16.33 2.74 -1.82
C THR A 15 -16.63 3.72 -2.96
N GLU A 16 -17.44 4.74 -2.71
CA GLU A 16 -17.76 5.77 -3.69
C GLU A 16 -16.48 6.53 -4.06
N GLY A 17 -16.05 6.42 -5.33
CA GLY A 17 -14.78 6.98 -5.81
C GLY A 17 -13.55 6.06 -5.69
N LEU A 18 -13.66 4.86 -5.12
CA LEU A 18 -12.61 3.84 -5.14
C LEU A 18 -12.67 3.03 -6.43
N GLU A 19 -11.56 2.93 -7.15
CA GLU A 19 -11.46 2.02 -8.29
C GLU A 19 -11.18 0.60 -7.78
N ARG A 20 -12.07 -0.35 -8.12
CA ARG A 20 -11.80 -1.77 -7.89
C ARG A 20 -10.79 -2.27 -8.92
N MET A 21 -9.54 -2.49 -8.49
CA MET A 21 -8.57 -3.20 -9.31
C MET A 21 -8.81 -4.70 -9.17
N TYR A 22 -9.08 -5.38 -10.29
CA TYR A 22 -9.07 -6.84 -10.32
C TYR A 22 -7.62 -7.30 -10.43
N LEU A 23 -7.01 -7.63 -9.29
CA LEU A 23 -5.70 -8.25 -9.26
C LEU A 23 -5.84 -9.74 -9.60
N ASP A 24 -5.35 -10.13 -10.76
CA ASP A 24 -5.22 -11.54 -11.14
C ASP A 24 -3.85 -12.06 -10.65
N GLU A 25 -3.88 -13.09 -9.82
CA GLU A 25 -2.67 -13.75 -9.31
C GLU A 25 -1.74 -14.20 -10.45
N LYS A 26 -2.27 -14.68 -11.58
CA LYS A 26 -1.46 -15.08 -12.74
C LYS A 26 -0.68 -13.89 -13.30
N ILE A 27 -1.31 -12.72 -13.37
CA ILE A 27 -0.63 -11.49 -13.83
C ILE A 27 0.45 -11.10 -12.83
N LEU A 28 0.16 -11.13 -11.53
CA LEU A 28 1.14 -10.82 -10.49
C LEU A 28 2.35 -11.77 -10.51
N ARG A 29 2.12 -13.07 -10.76
CA ARG A 29 3.21 -14.05 -10.94
C ARG A 29 4.05 -13.75 -12.18
N ASN A 30 3.43 -13.35 -13.29
CA ASN A 30 4.15 -12.91 -14.50
C ASN A 30 5.00 -11.65 -14.26
N MET A 31 4.67 -10.83 -13.26
CA MET A 31 5.43 -9.66 -12.83
C MET A 31 6.56 -10.01 -11.83
N ASN A 32 6.84 -11.29 -11.61
CA ASN A 32 7.87 -11.78 -10.69
C ASN A 32 7.65 -11.35 -9.21
N PHE A 33 6.39 -11.23 -8.79
CA PHE A 33 6.06 -11.15 -7.36
C PHE A 33 6.12 -12.54 -6.71
N ASN A 34 6.65 -12.60 -5.49
CA ASN A 34 6.66 -13.83 -4.70
C ASN A 34 5.34 -14.02 -3.94
N ASP A 35 5.10 -15.21 -3.36
CA ASP A 35 3.82 -15.53 -2.71
C ASP A 35 3.44 -14.56 -1.58
N LYS A 36 4.43 -14.04 -0.82
CA LYS A 36 4.16 -13.08 0.26
C LYS A 36 3.79 -11.70 -0.27
N GLU A 37 4.41 -11.30 -1.38
CA GLU A 37 4.07 -10.05 -2.07
C GLU A 37 2.67 -10.13 -2.68
N ILE A 38 2.34 -11.26 -3.30
CA ILE A 38 1.00 -11.53 -3.85
C ILE A 38 -0.04 -11.52 -2.74
N ASP A 39 0.19 -12.23 -1.64
CA ASP A 39 -0.74 -12.24 -0.50
C ASP A 39 -1.00 -10.82 0.03
N LEU A 40 0.03 -10.00 0.18
CA LEU A 40 -0.14 -8.60 0.58
C LEU A 40 -1.00 -7.84 -0.43
N LEU A 41 -0.72 -7.97 -1.73
CA LEU A 41 -1.47 -7.28 -2.79
C LEU A 41 -2.94 -7.67 -2.85
N MET A 42 -3.23 -8.96 -2.73
CA MET A 42 -4.61 -9.48 -2.73
C MET A 42 -5.43 -9.03 -1.51
N ASN A 43 -4.75 -8.56 -0.45
CA ASN A 43 -5.39 -8.02 0.75
C ASN A 43 -5.68 -6.50 0.67
N LEU A 44 -5.08 -5.75 -0.26
CA LEU A 44 -5.29 -4.30 -0.37
C LEU A 44 -6.54 -3.93 -1.21
N ARG A 45 -7.59 -4.77 -1.19
CA ARG A 45 -8.73 -4.91 -2.15
C ARG A 45 -9.44 -3.66 -2.70
N TYR A 46 -9.11 -2.44 -2.30
CA TYR A 46 -9.68 -1.19 -2.82
C TYR A 46 -8.62 -0.09 -2.87
N PHE A 47 -8.56 0.64 -3.98
CA PHE A 47 -7.59 1.71 -4.18
C PHE A 47 -8.29 3.01 -4.57
N ASN A 48 -7.78 4.14 -4.08
CA ASN A 48 -8.17 5.44 -4.61
C ASN A 48 -7.79 5.52 -6.10
N ALA A 49 -8.50 6.36 -6.85
CA ALA A 49 -8.06 6.77 -8.19
C ALA A 49 -6.64 7.38 -8.14
N TYR A 50 -6.07 7.72 -9.29
CA TYR A 50 -4.79 8.44 -9.36
C TYR A 50 -4.77 9.61 -8.36
N GLU A 51 -3.80 9.61 -7.45
CA GLU A 51 -3.77 10.56 -6.34
C GLU A 51 -2.43 11.29 -6.26
N LYS A 52 -2.49 12.59 -5.92
CA LYS A 52 -1.30 13.38 -5.62
C LYS A 52 -0.85 13.14 -4.19
N VAL A 53 0.18 12.32 -4.03
CA VAL A 53 0.81 12.07 -2.72
C VAL A 53 2.02 12.97 -2.50
N PRO A 54 2.38 13.32 -1.25
CA PRO A 54 3.58 14.09 -0.98
C PRO A 54 4.83 13.25 -1.24
N VAL A 55 5.82 13.86 -1.88
CA VAL A 55 7.15 13.27 -2.08
C VAL A 55 7.84 13.17 -0.73
N ARG A 56 8.41 12.00 -0.45
CA ARG A 56 9.21 11.75 0.74
C ARG A 56 10.64 11.39 0.36
N ARG A 57 11.59 11.86 1.17
CA ARG A 57 13.02 11.49 1.05
C ARG A 57 13.50 10.98 2.39
N ASN A 58 14.00 9.76 2.43
CA ASN A 58 14.31 9.08 3.68
C ASN A 58 13.10 9.13 4.63
N GLU A 59 11.92 8.90 4.07
CA GLU A 59 10.63 8.87 4.78
C GLU A 59 10.14 10.23 5.36
N ILE A 60 10.86 11.34 5.11
CA ILE A 60 10.51 12.70 5.53
C ILE A 60 9.71 13.41 4.42
N ILE A 61 8.56 14.01 4.77
CA ILE A 61 7.72 14.78 3.85
C ILE A 61 8.47 16.00 3.31
N THR A 62 8.45 16.16 1.99
CA THR A 62 8.98 17.36 1.32
C THR A 62 7.84 18.30 0.90
N LYS A 63 8.19 19.48 0.35
CA LYS A 63 7.21 20.44 -0.19
C LYS A 63 6.68 20.09 -1.59
N LYS A 64 7.06 18.94 -2.16
CA LYS A 64 6.67 18.51 -3.50
C LYS A 64 5.59 17.42 -3.41
N SER A 65 4.76 17.33 -4.43
CA SER A 65 3.82 16.22 -4.63
C SER A 65 4.06 15.55 -5.98
N VAL A 66 3.65 14.30 -6.09
CA VAL A 66 3.64 13.53 -7.33
C VAL A 66 2.30 12.85 -7.47
N GLU A 67 1.80 12.74 -8.69
CA GLU A 67 0.67 11.90 -9.01
C GLU A 67 1.15 10.45 -9.16
N LEU A 68 0.52 9.53 -8.42
CA LEU A 68 0.79 8.10 -8.49
C LEU A 68 -0.42 7.36 -9.03
N ASP A 69 -0.17 6.23 -9.68
CA ASP A 69 -1.23 5.31 -10.08
C ASP A 69 -1.86 4.62 -8.85
N PRO A 70 -3.14 4.19 -8.93
CA PRO A 70 -3.89 3.59 -7.83
C PRO A 70 -3.13 2.50 -7.05
N PHE A 71 -2.39 1.65 -7.77
CA PHE A 71 -1.61 0.57 -7.17
C PHE A 71 -0.47 1.10 -6.28
N CYS A 72 0.24 2.14 -6.75
CA CYS A 72 1.27 2.80 -5.95
C CYS A 72 0.68 3.61 -4.79
N VAL A 73 -0.48 4.26 -4.96
CA VAL A 73 -1.18 5.01 -3.90
C VAL A 73 -1.54 4.09 -2.74
N ALA A 74 -2.08 2.91 -3.03
CA ALA A 74 -2.48 1.99 -1.98
C ALA A 74 -1.31 1.41 -1.19
N LEU A 75 -0.21 1.10 -1.86
CA LEU A 75 1.01 0.65 -1.20
C LEU A 75 1.65 1.80 -0.40
N TYR A 76 1.49 3.05 -0.86
CA TYR A 76 1.86 4.25 -0.12
C TYR A 76 1.05 4.35 1.19
N ASP A 77 -0.27 4.32 1.10
CA ASP A 77 -1.18 4.45 2.24
C ASP A 77 -1.02 3.31 3.23
N PHE A 78 -0.92 2.08 2.73
CA PHE A 78 -0.63 0.92 3.56
C PHE A 78 0.67 1.10 4.35
N TYR A 79 1.76 1.48 3.67
CA TYR A 79 3.06 1.62 4.31
C TYR A 79 3.04 2.72 5.38
N TYR A 80 2.52 3.91 5.06
CA TYR A 80 2.53 5.04 5.98
C TYR A 80 1.50 4.91 7.10
N GLY A 81 0.33 4.32 6.83
CA GLY A 81 -0.63 3.93 7.85
C GLY A 81 -0.04 2.91 8.83
N ALA A 82 0.60 1.86 8.32
CA ALA A 82 1.31 0.87 9.13
C ALA A 82 2.43 1.49 9.99
N LYS A 83 3.18 2.44 9.42
CA LYS A 83 4.23 3.18 10.14
C LYS A 83 3.65 3.99 11.29
N MET A 84 2.57 4.75 11.04
CA MET A 84 1.88 5.52 12.08
C MET A 84 1.33 4.64 13.20
N VAL A 85 0.79 3.45 12.86
CA VAL A 85 0.35 2.48 13.86
C VAL A 85 1.51 2.04 14.74
N LEU A 86 2.67 1.70 14.15
CA LEU A 86 3.85 1.29 14.92
C LEU A 86 4.39 2.42 15.83
N GLU A 87 4.46 3.64 15.32
CA GLU A 87 4.90 4.82 16.09
C GLU A 87 3.96 5.12 17.25
N ASN A 88 2.64 5.10 17.02
CA ASN A 88 1.63 5.34 18.04
C ASN A 88 1.49 4.18 19.03
N SER A 89 1.65 2.93 18.58
CA SER A 89 1.68 1.78 19.48
C SER A 89 2.89 1.84 20.39
N SER A 90 4.06 2.24 19.87
CA SER A 90 5.29 2.35 20.67
C SER A 90 5.15 3.33 21.84
N LEU A 91 4.32 4.36 21.69
CA LEU A 91 3.95 5.31 22.74
C LEU A 91 2.92 4.74 23.75
N ASN A 92 2.12 3.74 23.36
CA ASN A 92 1.03 3.15 24.14
C ASN A 92 1.28 1.69 24.63
N ILE A 93 2.44 1.08 24.33
CA ILE A 93 2.80 -0.30 24.76
C ILE A 93 2.73 -0.50 26.29
N LYS A 94 2.72 0.56 27.10
CA LYS A 94 2.47 0.44 28.54
C LYS A 94 1.04 -0.02 28.93
N LYS A 95 0.09 -0.12 27.99
CA LYS A 95 -1.34 -0.36 28.31
C LYS A 95 -2.07 -1.41 27.46
N MET A 96 -1.41 -2.13 26.55
CA MET A 96 -2.13 -3.06 25.66
C MET A 96 -2.31 -4.46 26.30
N PRO A 97 -3.50 -5.07 26.14
CA PRO A 97 -3.76 -6.43 26.62
C PRO A 97 -2.93 -7.46 25.84
N HIS A 98 -2.36 -8.43 26.56
CA HIS A 98 -1.57 -9.53 26.02
C HIS A 98 -2.35 -10.30 24.94
N GLY A 99 -2.01 -10.03 23.68
CA GLY A 99 -2.67 -10.61 22.50
C GLY A 99 -2.50 -9.76 21.25
N HIS A 100 -2.53 -8.42 21.38
CA HIS A 100 -2.32 -7.49 20.26
C HIS A 100 -0.85 -7.39 19.80
N ASP A 101 0.09 -7.76 20.67
CA ASP A 101 1.53 -7.77 20.34
C ASP A 101 1.85 -8.69 19.15
N SER A 102 1.11 -9.79 19.01
CA SER A 102 1.24 -10.76 17.91
C SER A 102 0.96 -10.15 16.53
N GLU A 103 -0.01 -9.25 16.43
CA GLU A 103 -0.34 -8.62 15.15
C GLU A 103 0.59 -7.46 14.81
N LEU A 104 0.98 -6.66 15.80
CA LEU A 104 1.96 -5.59 15.63
C LEU A 104 3.32 -6.14 15.14
N LEU A 105 3.74 -7.30 15.63
CA LEU A 105 4.96 -7.99 15.18
C LEU A 105 4.91 -8.40 13.69
N LYS A 106 3.73 -8.53 13.10
CA LYS A 106 3.55 -8.86 11.67
C LYS A 106 3.62 -7.61 10.77
N ILE A 107 3.54 -6.40 11.32
CA ILE A 107 3.51 -5.16 10.54
C ILE A 107 4.88 -4.86 9.88
N PRO A 108 6.04 -4.89 10.58
CA PRO A 108 7.32 -4.56 9.96
C PRO A 108 7.69 -5.45 8.76
N PRO A 109 7.47 -6.79 8.80
CA PRO A 109 7.62 -7.63 7.61
C PRO A 109 6.73 -7.20 6.44
N LYS A 110 5.45 -6.87 6.69
CA LYS A 110 4.53 -6.42 5.63
C LYS A 110 4.93 -5.07 5.04
N MET A 111 5.44 -4.15 5.84
CA MET A 111 6.01 -2.88 5.34
C MET A 111 7.22 -3.09 4.43
N LYS A 112 8.09 -4.06 4.75
CA LYS A 112 9.21 -4.44 3.86
C LYS A 112 8.71 -5.02 2.54
N LEU A 113 7.64 -5.82 2.57
CA LEU A 113 7.00 -6.32 1.36
C LEU A 113 6.43 -5.19 0.50
N ALA A 114 5.73 -4.21 1.10
CA ALA A 114 5.22 -3.04 0.37
C ALA A 114 6.35 -2.28 -0.35
N LYS A 115 7.47 -2.01 0.34
CA LYS A 115 8.68 -1.43 -0.26
C LYS A 115 9.23 -2.25 -1.42
N SER A 116 9.30 -3.58 -1.26
CA SER A 116 9.78 -4.50 -2.30
C SER A 116 8.88 -4.46 -3.54
N ILE A 117 7.56 -4.50 -3.35
CA ILE A 117 6.58 -4.47 -4.43
C ILE A 117 6.71 -3.19 -5.23
N ILE A 118 6.72 -2.02 -4.58
CA ILE A 118 6.85 -0.73 -5.27
C ILE A 118 8.16 -0.66 -6.04
N ARG A 119 9.27 -1.16 -5.46
CA ARG A 119 10.56 -1.19 -6.14
C ARG A 119 10.52 -2.00 -7.44
N LYS A 120 9.84 -3.16 -7.43
CA LYS A 120 9.67 -4.03 -8.60
C LYS A 120 8.73 -3.42 -9.64
N TYR A 121 7.63 -2.84 -9.19
CA TYR A 121 6.60 -2.28 -10.06
C TYR A 121 7.03 -0.96 -10.71
N SER A 122 7.60 -0.05 -9.91
CA SER A 122 7.96 1.30 -10.35
C SER A 122 9.12 1.86 -9.55
N GLN A 123 10.33 1.79 -10.12
CA GLN A 123 11.53 2.42 -9.54
C GLN A 123 11.36 3.93 -9.38
N LYS A 124 10.53 4.57 -10.23
CA LYS A 124 10.20 6.00 -10.12
C LYS A 124 9.38 6.27 -8.86
N ALA A 125 8.31 5.52 -8.63
CA ALA A 125 7.49 5.65 -7.43
C ALA A 125 8.32 5.36 -6.17
N TYR A 126 9.15 4.30 -6.21
CA TYR A 126 10.03 3.95 -5.09
C TYR A 126 10.89 5.12 -4.61
N LYS A 127 11.59 5.79 -5.53
CA LYS A 127 12.46 6.95 -5.22
C LYS A 127 11.73 8.17 -4.68
N VAL A 128 10.42 8.23 -4.90
CA VAL A 128 9.57 9.33 -4.48
C VAL A 128 8.90 9.02 -3.14
N MET A 129 8.73 7.74 -2.83
CA MET A 129 8.01 7.28 -1.64
C MET A 129 8.95 6.93 -0.49
N PHE A 130 10.19 6.50 -0.74
CA PHE A 130 11.14 6.03 0.26
C PHE A 130 12.51 6.68 0.08
#